data_AF-A0A3B3CQ01-F1
#
_entry.id   AF-A0A3B3CQ01-F1
#
_cell.length_a   1.000
_cell.length_b   1.000
_cell.length_c   1.000
_cell.angle_alpha   90.00
_cell.angle_beta   90.00
_cell.angle_gamma   90.00
#
_symmetry.space_group_name_H-M   'P 1'
#
loop_
_entity.id
_entity.type
_entity.pdbx_description
1 polymer ?
#
loop_
_entity_poly.entity_id
_entity_poly.type
_entity_poly.pdbx_seq_one_letter_code
_entity_poly.pdbx_strand_id
1 'polypeptide(L)' 'MATFAEYIAQNEERDGIRFSWNVWPSSRLEATRMVVPVGALFTPLKERMDLPPIQYEPVLCSRATCRAVLNPLW' A
#
# COMPACT_ATOMS: atom_id res chain seq x y z
N MET A 1 14.02 11.02 14.53
CA MET A 1 12.84 10.16 14.68
C MET A 1 11.83 10.65 13.67
N ALA A 2 11.33 9.78 12.78
CA ALA A 2 10.31 10.19 11.81
C ALA A 2 8.98 10.40 12.53
N THR A 3 8.32 11.53 12.28
CA THR A 3 6.99 11.81 12.82
C THR A 3 5.92 11.05 12.03
N PHE A 4 4.73 10.88 12.60
CA PHE A 4 3.62 10.24 11.89
C PHE A 4 3.17 11.05 10.66
N ALA A 5 3.29 12.38 10.70
CA ALA A 5 3.01 13.24 9.57
C ALA A 5 4.02 13.02 8.42
N GLU A 6 5.31 12.90 8.74
CA GLU A 6 6.36 12.57 7.77
C GLU A 6 6.14 11.18 7.17
N TYR A 7 5.77 10.20 7.99
CA TYR A 7 5.42 8.85 7.51
C TYR A 7 4.28 8.89 6.49
N ILE A 8 3.20 9.60 6.77
CA ILE A 8 2.07 9.71 5.83
C ILE A 8 2.51 10.37 4.52
N ALA A 9 3.21 11.50 4.60
CA ALA A 9 3.66 12.24 3.43
C ALA A 9 4.61 11.40 2.54
N GLN A 10 5.52 10.63 3.14
CA GLN A 10 6.44 9.78 2.41
C GLN A 10 5.74 8.62 1.68
N ASN A 11 4.74 7.97 2.30
CA ASN A 11 4.01 6.88 1.64
C ASN A 11 3.13 7.39 0.50
N GLU A 12 2.52 8.56 0.65
CA GLU A 12 1.73 9.16 -0.42
C GLU A 12 2.61 9.62 -1.59
N GLU A 13 3.80 10.14 -1.30
CA GLU A 13 4.74 10.54 -2.33
C GLU A 13 5.31 9.32 -3.07
N ARG A 14 5.66 8.24 -2.35
CA ARG A 14 6.25 7.01 -2.92
C ARG A 14 5.23 6.14 -3.65
N ASP A 15 4.12 5.81 -3.00
CA ASP A 15 3.18 4.79 -3.46
C ASP A 15 1.86 5.39 -3.96
N GLY A 16 1.65 6.70 -3.82
CA GLY A 16 0.39 7.35 -4.19
C GLY A 16 -0.78 6.95 -3.30
N ILE A 17 -0.51 6.53 -2.05
CA ILE A 17 -1.52 5.99 -1.12
C ILE A 17 -1.61 6.82 0.16
N ARG A 18 -2.84 7.10 0.60
CA ARG A 18 -3.13 7.63 1.94
C ARG A 18 -4.28 6.85 2.58
N PHE A 19 -4.03 6.24 3.73
CA PHE A 19 -5.05 5.49 4.47
C PHE A 19 -5.81 6.37 5.48
N SER A 20 -7.05 5.98 5.78
CA SER A 20 -7.77 6.46 6.96
C SER A 20 -7.11 6.01 8.27
N TRP A 21 -6.49 4.82 8.26
CA TRP A 21 -5.76 4.24 9.40
C TRP A 21 -4.47 3.55 8.92
N ASN A 22 -3.30 4.00 9.40
CA ASN A 22 -2.00 3.37 9.10
C ASN A 22 -1.61 2.27 10.11
N VAL A 23 -2.43 2.05 11.13
CA VAL A 23 -2.33 0.90 12.05
C VAL A 23 -3.71 0.25 12.10
N TRP A 24 -3.76 -1.05 11.80
CA TRP A 24 -5.02 -1.77 11.62
C TRP A 24 -5.43 -2.50 12.89
N PRO A 25 -6.74 -2.74 13.09
CA PRO A 25 -7.22 -3.56 14.19
C PRO A 25 -6.66 -4.98 14.09
N SER A 26 -6.25 -5.54 15.22
CA SER A 26 -5.68 -6.89 15.27
C SER A 26 -6.75 -7.97 15.50
N SER A 27 -7.97 -7.55 15.86
CA SER A 27 -9.08 -8.44 16.15
C SER A 27 -10.35 -8.06 15.40
N ARG A 28 -11.23 -9.05 15.19
CA ARG A 28 -12.54 -8.85 14.57
C ARG A 28 -13.43 -7.89 15.36
N LEU A 29 -13.34 -7.93 16.69
CA LEU A 29 -14.14 -7.05 17.56
C LEU A 29 -13.71 -5.59 17.42
N GLU A 30 -12.40 -5.33 17.41
CA GLU A 30 -11.86 -3.99 17.15
C GLU A 30 -12.25 -3.49 15.76
N ALA A 31 -12.13 -4.33 14.73
CA ALA A 31 -12.51 -3.99 13.37
C ALA A 31 -13.99 -3.60 13.25
N THR A 32 -14.88 -4.31 13.94
CA THR A 32 -16.33 -4.02 13.91
C THR A 32 -16.68 -2.71 14.62
N ARG A 33 -15.84 -2.25 15.56
CA ARG A 33 -16.02 -1.00 16.31
C ARG A 33 -15.44 0.22 15.62
N MET A 34 -14.76 0.05 14.48
CA MET A 34 -14.20 1.18 13.73
C MET A 34 -15.33 2.00 13.10
N VAL A 35 -15.46 3.25 13.54
CA VAL A 35 -16.47 4.19 13.00
C VAL A 35 -16.12 4.59 11.57
N VAL A 36 -14.84 4.86 11.31
CA VAL A 36 -14.32 5.12 9.96
C VAL A 36 -13.70 3.81 9.44
N PRO A 37 -14.12 3.31 8.27
CA PRO A 37 -13.58 2.07 7.73
C PRO A 37 -12.09 2.22 7.38
N VAL A 38 -11.36 1.10 7.39
CA VAL A 38 -10.04 1.03 6.77
C VAL A 38 -10.23 1.19 5.26
N GLY A 39 -9.72 2.28 4.72
CA GLY A 39 -9.80 2.61 3.30
C GLY A 39 -8.61 3.44 2.89
N ALA A 40 -8.38 3.53 1.57
CA ALA A 40 -7.26 4.26 0.99
C ALA A 40 -7.74 5.19 -0.12
N LEU A 41 -7.14 6.37 -0.19
CA LEU A 41 -7.09 7.18 -1.39
C LEU A 41 -5.88 6.70 -2.20
N PHE A 42 -6.11 6.24 -3.42
CA PHE A 42 -5.08 5.65 -4.27
C PHE A 42 -4.97 6.41 -5.59
N THR A 43 -3.77 6.86 -5.90
CA THR A 43 -3.41 7.52 -7.16
C THR A 43 -2.55 6.58 -7.99
N PRO A 44 -3.14 5.72 -8.83
CA PRO A 44 -2.41 4.64 -9.52
C PRO A 44 -1.31 5.13 -10.46
N LEU A 45 -1.49 6.31 -11.06
CA LEU A 45 -0.53 6.94 -11.96
C LEU A 45 0.10 8.18 -11.31
N LYS A 46 0.42 8.12 -10.02
CA LYS A 46 1.18 9.16 -9.33
C LYS A 46 2.51 9.35 -10.06
N GLU A 47 2.79 10.59 -10.47
CA GLU A 47 4.01 10.90 -11.22
C GLU A 47 5.25 10.63 -10.38
N ARG A 48 6.17 9.82 -10.91
CA ARG A 48 7.43 9.43 -10.29
C ARG A 48 8.52 9.46 -11.36
N MET A 49 9.28 10.55 -11.41
CA MET A 49 10.39 10.70 -12.36
C MET A 49 11.66 9.95 -11.93
N ASP A 50 11.69 9.44 -10.70
CA ASP A 50 12.82 8.75 -10.10
C ASP A 50 12.89 7.25 -10.45
N LEU A 51 11.84 6.68 -11.05
CA LEU A 51 11.75 5.25 -11.36
C LEU A 51 11.83 5.00 -12.86
N PRO A 52 12.72 4.09 -13.33
CA PRO A 52 12.77 3.71 -14.73
C PRO A 52 11.59 2.78 -15.09
N PRO A 53 11.11 2.79 -16.35
CA PRO A 53 10.16 1.79 -16.81
C PRO A 53 10.81 0.40 -16.86
N ILE A 54 10.08 -0.61 -16.39
CA ILE A 54 10.54 -1.99 -16.36
C ILE A 54 10.15 -2.69 -17.66
N GLN A 55 11.13 -3.26 -18.37
CA GLN A 55 10.97 -3.84 -19.72
C GLN A 55 10.89 -5.38 -19.72
N TYR A 56 10.23 -5.96 -18.72
CA TYR A 56 10.02 -7.40 -18.66
C TYR A 56 8.64 -7.72 -18.08
N GLU A 57 8.14 -8.91 -18.36
CA GLU A 57 6.86 -9.39 -17.83
C GLU A 57 6.92 -9.61 -16.31
N PRO A 58 5.92 -9.15 -15.53
CA PRO A 58 5.94 -9.29 -14.08
C PRO A 58 6.05 -10.76 -13.65
N VAL A 59 6.92 -11.03 -12.69
CA VAL A 59 7.04 -12.37 -12.09
C VAL A 59 5.83 -12.61 -11.21
N LEU A 60 5.07 -13.68 -11.50
CA LEU A 60 3.83 -14.01 -10.79
C LEU A 60 4.01 -15.20 -9.85
N CYS A 61 3.29 -15.18 -8.72
CA CYS A 61 3.14 -16.35 -7.86
C CYS A 61 2.55 -17.53 -8.67
N SER A 62 3.19 -18.71 -8.58
CA SER A 62 2.81 -19.91 -9.33
C SER A 62 1.49 -20.54 -8.86
N ARG A 63 1.02 -20.20 -7.65
CA ARG A 63 -0.27 -20.66 -7.13
C ARG A 63 -1.42 -20.03 -7.93
N ALA A 64 -2.24 -20.88 -8.55
CA ALA A 64 -3.34 -20.47 -9.43
C ALA A 64 -4.36 -19.51 -8.77
N THR A 65 -4.64 -19.67 -7.48
CA THR A 65 -5.56 -18.79 -6.73
C THR A 65 -4.92 -17.49 -6.23
N CYS A 66 -3.61 -17.32 -6.38
CA CYS A 66 -2.88 -16.15 -5.87
C CYS A 66 -2.51 -15.19 -7.00
N ARG A 67 -1.63 -15.61 -7.92
CA ARG A 67 -1.18 -14.81 -9.08
C ARG A 67 -0.68 -13.39 -8.75
N ALA A 68 -0.32 -13.12 -7.49
CA ALA A 68 0.26 -11.84 -7.08
C ALA A 68 1.61 -11.60 -7.76
N VAL A 69 1.92 -10.32 -7.99
CA VAL A 69 3.19 -9.87 -8.57
C VAL A 69 4.29 -9.89 -7.49
N LEU A 70 5.49 -10.34 -7.85
CA LEU A 70 6.67 -10.28 -7.00
C LEU A 70 6.92 -8.84 -6.54
N ASN A 71 7.09 -8.65 -5.24
CA ASN A 71 7.29 -7.34 -4.61
C ASN A 71 8.26 -7.47 -3.42
N PRO A 72 8.74 -6.36 -2.83
CA PRO A 72 9.75 -6.42 -1.75
C PRO A 72 9.34 -7.13 -0.45
N LEU A 73 8.06 -7.51 -0.29
CA LEU A 73 7.54 -8.24 0.87
C LEU A 73 7.44 -9.76 0.63
N TRP A 74 7.90 -10.25 -0.51
CA TRP A 74 8.01 -11.68 -0.83
C TRP A 74 9.03 -12.39 0.09
#